data_AF-A0AAN4Z860-F1
#
_entry.id   AF-A0AAN4Z860-F1
#
_cell.length_a   1.000
_cell.length_b   1.000
_cell.length_c   1.000
_cell.angle_alpha   90.00
_cell.angle_beta   90.00
_cell.angle_gamma   90.00
#
_symmetry.space_group_name_H-M   'P 1'
#
loop_
_entity.id
_entity.type
_entity.pdbx_description
1 polymer ?
#
loop_
_entity_poly.entity_id
_entity_poly.type
_entity_poly.pdbx_seq_one_letter_code
_entity_poly.pdbx_strand_id
1 'polypeptide(L)'
;MSPPRQEAAPDELREPQNDSVASGLIRFNENVDMILERGTFASGDIEVCGLMWGVVAKRNRKDSSCHLGIYLHHLTYETRPWSVDVSAQFKLVGFGDRNREWELKKTFHNGCTRAGIDEFIPW
;
A
#
# COMPACT_ATOMS: atom_id res chain seq x y z
N MET A 1 14.40 49.64 40.05
CA MET A 1 14.04 49.73 38.63
C MET A 1 14.09 48.32 38.06
N SER A 2 12.95 47.75 37.68
CA SER A 2 12.88 46.39 37.11
C SER A 2 12.98 46.48 35.58
N PRO A 3 13.64 45.54 34.90
CA PRO A 3 13.76 45.57 33.45
C PRO A 3 12.41 45.23 32.78
N PRO A 4 12.18 45.69 31.54
CA PRO A 4 10.93 45.43 30.82
C PRO A 4 10.83 43.95 30.45
N ARG A 5 9.62 43.39 30.64
CA ARG A 5 9.25 42.04 30.22
C ARG A 5 9.29 42.00 28.69
N GLN A 6 10.15 41.16 28.11
CA GLN A 6 10.03 40.81 26.69
C GLN A 6 8.80 39.93 26.54
N GLU A 7 7.75 40.47 25.92
CA GLU A 7 6.64 39.67 25.42
C GLU A 7 7.19 38.84 24.26
N ALA A 8 7.23 37.52 24.45
CA ALA A 8 7.48 36.59 23.36
C ALA A 8 6.39 36.80 22.30
N ALA A 9 6.81 37.02 21.04
CA ALA A 9 5.90 37.08 19.92
C ALA A 9 5.03 35.80 19.89
N PRO A 10 3.73 35.91 19.57
CA PRO A 10 2.84 34.76 19.58
C PRO A 10 3.35 33.75 18.56
N ASP A 11 3.53 32.50 19.02
CA ASP A 11 3.84 31.34 18.20
C ASP A 11 3.02 31.38 16.91
N GLU A 12 3.72 31.59 15.80
CA GLU A 12 3.17 31.34 14.48
C GLU A 12 2.67 29.89 14.49
N LEU A 13 1.35 29.70 14.42
CA LEU A 13 0.73 28.43 14.09
C LEU A 13 1.23 28.04 12.70
N ARG A 14 2.42 27.43 12.65
CA ARG A 14 2.91 26.76 11.44
C ARG A 14 1.91 25.67 11.14
N GLU A 15 1.13 25.88 10.09
CA GLU A 15 0.38 24.79 9.47
C GLU A 15 1.37 23.63 9.26
N PRO A 16 1.05 22.40 9.70
CA PRO A 16 1.93 21.28 9.48
C PRO A 16 2.15 21.15 7.97
N GLN A 17 3.40 21.35 7.53
CA GLN A 17 3.80 21.10 6.16
C GLN A 17 3.49 19.64 5.88
N ASN A 18 2.40 19.40 5.17
CA ASN A 18 1.94 18.07 4.83
C ASN A 18 2.74 17.60 3.62
N ASP A 19 4.03 17.35 3.84
CA ASP A 19 4.99 16.87 2.82
C ASP A 19 4.75 15.41 2.43
N SER A 20 3.59 14.86 2.81
CA SER A 20 3.27 13.47 2.52
C SER A 20 2.92 13.28 1.05
N VAL A 21 3.65 12.38 0.40
CA VAL A 21 3.40 12.01 -0.99
C VAL A 21 2.02 11.37 -1.10
N ALA A 22 1.15 11.91 -1.97
CA ALA A 22 -0.24 11.46 -2.12
C ALA A 22 -0.41 10.19 -2.98
N SER A 23 0.64 9.79 -3.72
CA SER A 23 0.61 8.61 -4.59
C SER A 23 2.01 8.04 -4.81
N GLY A 24 2.14 6.73 -4.95
CA GLY A 24 3.41 6.10 -5.32
C GLY A 24 3.23 4.90 -6.25
N LEU A 25 4.36 4.36 -6.71
CA LEU A 25 4.40 3.22 -7.63
C LEU A 25 5.32 2.14 -7.06
N ILE A 26 4.79 0.93 -6.96
CA ILE A 26 5.55 -0.27 -6.60
C ILE A 26 5.70 -1.12 -7.87
N ARG A 27 6.96 -1.46 -8.22
CA ARG A 27 7.27 -2.45 -9.25
C ARG A 27 8.06 -3.58 -8.62
N PHE A 28 7.66 -4.82 -8.90
CA PHE A 28 8.40 -6.00 -8.50
C PHE A 28 8.45 -6.98 -9.66
N ASN A 29 9.54 -7.72 -9.75
CA ASN A 29 9.74 -8.82 -10.69
C ASN A 29 10.23 -10.00 -9.85
N GLU A 30 9.46 -11.07 -9.84
CA GLU A 30 9.78 -12.25 -9.04
C GLU A 30 9.63 -13.53 -9.82
N ASN A 31 10.37 -14.55 -9.38
CA ASN A 31 10.17 -15.89 -9.91
C ASN A 31 8.84 -16.45 -9.38
N VAL A 32 7.88 -16.49 -10.29
CA VAL A 32 6.53 -16.98 -10.09
C VAL A 32 6.53 -18.40 -9.48
N ASP A 33 7.43 -19.29 -9.90
CA ASP A 33 7.55 -20.64 -9.32
C ASP A 33 7.93 -20.64 -7.83
N MET A 34 8.73 -19.68 -7.38
CA MET A 34 9.09 -19.56 -5.95
C MET A 34 7.90 -19.13 -5.09
N ILE A 35 6.94 -18.40 -5.66
CA ILE A 35 5.69 -18.05 -4.98
C ILE A 35 4.84 -19.32 -4.77
N LEU A 36 4.93 -20.33 -5.66
CA LEU A 36 4.22 -21.59 -5.46
C LEU A 36 4.73 -22.40 -4.28
N GLU A 37 6.05 -22.41 -4.09
CA GLU A 37 6.73 -23.15 -3.04
C GLU A 37 6.58 -22.47 -1.68
N ARG A 38 6.76 -21.15 -1.64
CA ARG A 38 6.69 -20.35 -0.41
C ARG A 38 5.26 -19.93 -0.04
N GLY A 39 4.34 -19.99 -1.00
CA GLY A 39 2.93 -19.65 -0.85
C GLY A 39 2.63 -18.15 -0.86
N THR A 40 3.57 -17.28 -0.47
CA THR A 40 3.42 -15.82 -0.45
C THR A 40 4.75 -15.12 -0.76
N PHE A 41 4.66 -13.98 -1.42
CA PHE A 41 5.73 -13.02 -1.64
C PHE A 41 5.25 -11.62 -1.25
N ALA A 42 6.14 -10.79 -0.71
CA ALA A 42 5.88 -9.39 -0.41
C ALA A 42 6.92 -8.52 -1.11
N SER A 43 6.48 -7.44 -1.75
CA SER A 43 7.36 -6.44 -2.36
C SER A 43 8.11 -5.62 -1.31
N GLY A 44 9.00 -4.74 -1.77
CA GLY A 44 9.42 -3.58 -0.98
C GLY A 44 8.24 -2.65 -0.66
N ASP A 45 8.50 -1.67 0.19
CA ASP A 45 7.51 -0.76 0.74
C ASP A 45 7.69 0.69 0.27
N ILE A 46 6.60 1.45 0.29
CA ILE A 46 6.59 2.88 -0.01
C ILE A 46 5.74 3.61 1.03
N GLU A 47 6.11 4.85 1.34
CA GLU A 47 5.29 5.72 2.17
C GLU A 47 4.37 6.57 1.30
N VAL A 48 3.07 6.50 1.54
CA VAL A 48 2.04 7.32 0.87
C VAL A 48 1.02 7.75 1.91
N CYS A 49 0.73 9.05 1.97
CA CYS A 49 -0.14 9.65 2.99
C CYS A 49 0.28 9.31 4.44
N GLY A 50 1.59 9.17 4.68
CA GLY A 50 2.15 8.88 6.00
C GLY A 50 1.96 7.42 6.44
N LEU A 51 1.59 6.54 5.51
CA LEU A 51 1.32 5.14 5.75
C LEU A 51 2.22 4.26 4.88
N MET A 52 2.68 3.13 5.41
CA MET A 52 3.57 2.21 4.72
C MET A 52 2.78 1.17 3.94
N TRP A 53 2.99 1.15 2.62
CA TRP A 53 2.27 0.28 1.69
C TRP A 53 3.23 -0.68 1.00
N GLY A 54 2.77 -1.92 0.84
CA GLY A 54 3.44 -2.93 0.02
C GLY A 54 2.43 -3.72 -0.80
N VAL A 55 2.93 -4.48 -1.77
CA VAL A 55 2.15 -5.45 -2.53
C VAL A 55 2.49 -6.85 -2.04
N VAL A 56 1.47 -7.66 -1.82
CA VAL A 56 1.60 -9.08 -1.50
C VAL A 56 1.06 -9.89 -2.66
N ALA A 57 1.88 -10.78 -3.18
CA ALA A 57 1.47 -11.80 -4.15
C ALA A 57 1.33 -13.13 -3.42
N LYS A 58 0.22 -13.84 -3.62
CA LYS A 58 -0.07 -15.07 -2.87
C LYS A 58 -0.62 -16.14 -3.81
N ARG A 59 -0.19 -17.38 -3.60
CA ARG A 59 -0.84 -18.53 -4.23
C ARG A 59 -2.22 -18.75 -3.60
N ASN A 60 -3.25 -18.70 -4.43
CA ASN A 60 -4.62 -19.03 -4.03
C ASN A 60 -5.06 -20.33 -4.71
N ARG A 61 -5.71 -21.19 -3.93
CA ARG A 61 -6.41 -22.36 -4.44
C ARG A 61 -7.90 -22.13 -4.28
N LYS A 62 -8.62 -22.24 -5.38
CA LYS A 62 -10.08 -22.21 -5.41
C LYS A 62 -10.53 -23.42 -6.22
N ASP A 63 -11.24 -24.32 -5.55
CA ASP A 63 -11.60 -25.63 -6.07
C ASP A 63 -10.35 -26.41 -6.55
N SER A 64 -10.37 -26.93 -7.78
CA SER A 64 -9.26 -27.63 -8.43
C SER A 64 -8.31 -26.70 -9.19
N SER A 65 -8.52 -25.39 -9.13
CA SER A 65 -7.74 -24.38 -9.87
C SER A 65 -6.76 -23.62 -8.96
N CYS A 66 -5.60 -23.30 -9.51
CA CYS A 66 -4.58 -22.50 -8.84
C CYS A 66 -4.50 -21.14 -9.51
N HIS A 67 -4.45 -20.09 -8.70
CA HIS A 67 -4.35 -18.72 -9.16
C HIS A 67 -3.28 -17.98 -8.37
N LEU A 68 -2.63 -17.01 -9.00
CA LEU A 68 -1.93 -15.97 -8.28
C LEU A 68 -2.95 -14.92 -7.87
N GLY A 69 -3.00 -14.59 -6.58
CA GLY A 69 -3.66 -13.40 -6.06
C GLY A 69 -2.67 -12.28 -5.83
N ILE A 70 -3.12 -11.04 -5.96
CA ILE A 70 -2.34 -9.84 -5.70
C ILE A 70 -3.11 -8.89 -4.78
N TYR A 71 -2.42 -8.31 -3.80
CA TYR A 71 -3.06 -7.47 -2.79
C TYR A 71 -2.20 -6.25 -2.47
N LEU A 72 -2.84 -5.11 -2.30
CA LEU A 72 -2.24 -3.97 -1.61
C LEU A 72 -2.39 -4.20 -0.10
N HIS A 73 -1.32 -3.94 0.64
CA HIS A 73 -1.23 -4.20 2.07
C HIS A 73 -0.61 -3.00 2.78
N HIS A 74 -1.29 -2.51 3.82
CA HIS A 74 -0.70 -1.63 4.81
C HIS A 74 0.15 -2.44 5.78
N LEU A 75 1.46 -2.15 5.83
CA LEU A 75 2.45 -3.03 6.47
C LEU A 75 2.65 -2.76 7.96
N THR A 76 2.28 -1.56 8.43
CA THR A 76 2.50 -1.16 9.82
C THR A 76 1.29 -1.46 10.68
N TYR A 77 1.54 -1.95 11.90
CA TYR A 77 0.50 -2.02 12.92
C TYR A 77 0.38 -0.66 13.61
N GLU A 78 -0.70 0.05 13.31
CA GLU A 78 -1.02 1.34 13.94
C GLU A 78 -1.91 1.12 15.16
N THR A 79 -1.48 1.66 16.30
CA THR A 79 -2.26 1.63 17.55
C THR A 79 -3.34 2.71 17.58
N ARG A 80 -3.16 3.80 16.84
CA ARG A 80 -4.13 4.88 16.71
C ARG A 80 -5.16 4.54 15.64
N PRO A 81 -6.43 4.96 15.81
CA PRO A 81 -7.42 4.84 14.74
C PRO A 81 -6.98 5.60 13.49
N TRP A 82 -7.06 4.97 12.33
CA TRP A 82 -6.81 5.58 11.03
C TRP A 82 -7.78 5.04 9.98
N SER A 83 -7.99 5.85 8.94
CA SER A 83 -8.77 5.48 7.76
C SER A 83 -8.26 6.27 6.56
N VAL A 84 -8.17 5.63 5.39
CA VAL A 84 -7.71 6.26 4.15
C VAL A 84 -8.41 5.64 2.95
N ASP A 85 -8.90 6.48 2.05
CA ASP A 85 -9.46 6.05 0.78
C ASP A 85 -8.35 5.88 -0.24
N VAL A 86 -8.24 4.69 -0.80
CA VAL A 86 -7.18 4.34 -1.75
C VAL A 86 -7.80 3.98 -3.10
N SER A 87 -7.25 4.58 -4.16
CA SER A 87 -7.41 4.13 -5.54
C SER A 87 -6.08 3.57 -6.03
N ALA A 88 -6.04 2.28 -6.36
CA ALA A 88 -4.85 1.59 -6.83
C ALA A 88 -5.11 0.91 -8.18
N GLN A 89 -4.08 0.83 -9.00
CA GLN A 89 -4.10 0.09 -10.27
C GLN A 89 -3.05 -1.03 -10.21
N PHE A 90 -3.49 -2.27 -10.41
CA PHE A 90 -2.59 -3.41 -10.61
C PHE A 90 -2.41 -3.64 -12.10
N LYS A 91 -1.15 -3.67 -12.55
CA LYS A 91 -0.81 -3.87 -13.96
C LYS A 91 0.19 -5.00 -14.11
N LEU A 92 -0.16 -5.98 -14.95
CA LEU A 92 0.76 -7.01 -15.41
C LEU A 92 1.47 -6.51 -16.68
N VAL A 93 2.79 -6.40 -16.63
CA VAL A 93 3.62 -5.89 -17.73
C VAL A 93 4.47 -7.03 -18.30
N GLY A 94 4.50 -7.18 -19.62
CA GLY A 94 5.43 -8.09 -20.31
C GLY A 94 4.99 -9.55 -20.44
N PHE A 95 3.73 -9.90 -20.13
CA PHE A 95 3.19 -11.24 -20.35
C PHE A 95 2.50 -11.34 -21.72
N GLY A 96 3.27 -11.62 -22.78
CA GLY A 96 2.79 -11.64 -24.17
C GLY A 96 2.27 -10.27 -24.66
N ASP A 97 1.33 -10.27 -25.61
CA ASP A 97 0.72 -9.04 -26.18
C ASP A 97 -0.43 -8.46 -25.31
N ARG A 98 -0.65 -8.98 -24.10
CA ARG A 98 -1.81 -8.60 -23.28
C ARG A 98 -1.35 -7.93 -21.99
N ASN A 99 -1.34 -6.59 -21.99
CA ASN A 99 -1.38 -5.84 -20.74
C ASN A 99 -2.75 -6.08 -20.10
N ARG A 100 -2.75 -6.57 -18.87
CA ARG A 100 -3.96 -6.65 -18.04
C ARG A 100 -3.85 -5.65 -16.92
N GLU A 101 -4.92 -4.89 -16.74
CA GLU A 101 -5.04 -3.84 -15.75
C GLU A 101 -6.30 -4.07 -14.93
N TRP A 102 -6.19 -3.83 -13.63
CA TRP A 102 -7.29 -3.92 -12.69
C TRP A 102 -7.26 -2.73 -11.75
N GLU A 103 -8.44 -2.24 -11.41
CA GLU A 103 -8.61 -1.13 -10.49
C GLU A 103 -9.14 -1.63 -9.14
N LEU A 104 -8.59 -1.06 -8.06
CA LEU A 104 -9.06 -1.25 -6.70
C LEU A 104 -9.39 0.13 -6.14
N LYS A 105 -10.65 0.32 -5.72
CA LYS A 105 -11.08 1.46 -4.90
C LYS A 105 -11.55 0.92 -3.56
N LYS A 106 -10.85 1.29 -2.48
CA LYS A 106 -11.12 0.73 -1.16
C LYS A 106 -10.70 1.68 -0.05
N THR A 107 -11.55 1.78 0.97
CA THR A 107 -11.18 2.40 2.26
C THR A 107 -10.42 1.38 3.10
N PHE A 108 -9.20 1.71 3.46
CA PHE A 108 -8.37 0.96 4.40
C PHE A 108 -8.46 1.61 5.78
N HIS A 109 -8.40 0.79 6.82
CA HIS A 109 -8.46 1.21 8.22
C HIS A 109 -7.87 0.09 9.09
N ASN A 110 -7.76 0.28 10.41
CA ASN A 110 -7.14 -0.73 11.30
C ASN A 110 -7.71 -2.17 11.16
N GLY A 111 -8.98 -2.31 10.77
CA GLY A 111 -9.65 -3.61 10.57
C GLY A 111 -9.59 -4.16 9.13
N CYS A 112 -9.14 -3.36 8.17
CA CYS A 112 -9.00 -3.74 6.77
C CYS A 112 -7.66 -3.23 6.25
N THR A 113 -6.59 -3.95 6.56
CA THR A 113 -5.22 -3.57 6.17
C THR A 113 -4.84 -4.09 4.78
N ARG A 114 -5.60 -5.03 4.22
CA ARG A 114 -5.31 -5.68 2.93
C ARG A 114 -6.54 -5.79 2.05
N ALA A 115 -6.39 -5.47 0.77
CA ALA A 115 -7.40 -5.69 -0.26
C ALA A 115 -6.75 -5.96 -1.62
N GLY A 116 -7.42 -6.71 -2.49
CA GLY A 116 -6.82 -7.16 -3.74
C GLY A 116 -7.72 -8.06 -4.56
N ILE A 117 -7.09 -8.85 -5.43
CA ILE A 117 -7.72 -9.72 -6.42
C ILE A 117 -7.23 -11.13 -6.17
N ASP A 118 -8.14 -12.04 -5.81
CA ASP A 118 -7.77 -13.43 -5.49
C ASP A 118 -7.36 -14.24 -6.74
N GLU A 119 -8.01 -13.95 -7.87
CA GLU A 119 -7.84 -14.65 -9.16
C GLU A 119 -7.19 -13.71 -10.19
N PHE A 120 -6.01 -13.18 -9.87
CA PHE A 120 -5.32 -12.18 -10.71
C PHE A 120 -4.74 -12.80 -11.98
N ILE A 121 -3.99 -13.90 -11.84
CA ILE A 121 -3.44 -14.68 -12.96
C ILE A 121 -3.81 -16.15 -12.76
N PRO A 122 -4.47 -16.80 -13.72
CA PRO A 122 -4.64 -18.25 -13.68
C PRO A 122 -3.28 -18.92 -13.87
N TRP A 123 -3.05 -19.97 -13.09
CA TRP A 123 -1.84 -20.77 -13.17
C TRP A 123 -1.97 -21.88 -14.20
#